data_AF-A0A8C2JW50-F1
#
_entry.id   AF-A0A8C2JW50-F1
#
_cell.length_a   1.000
_cell.length_b   1.000
_cell.length_c   1.000
_cell.angle_alpha   90.00
_cell.angle_beta   90.00
_cell.angle_gamma   90.00
#
_symmetry.space_group_name_H-M   'P 1'
#
loop_
_entity.id
_entity.type
_entity.pdbx_description
1 polymer ?
#
loop_
_entity_poly.entity_id
_entity_poly.type
_entity_poly.pdbx_seq_one_letter_code
_entity_poly.pdbx_strand_id
1 'polypeptide(L)'
;MPIYYNDPAVCTRELCVFSFNTLGVMSGAAEDVATGAEVVDLLVAMCRAALESARKSIIFDPYPSVVDPHDPKSLAFNPKKRSYERLQRALDSITSIREITQGPYVEIKKQMDKLDSLAHPLLQWIISSNRSHIVKLPSSRQLKFMHTSHQFLLLSSPPAKEARFRTARKLHGSTFAFHGSHIENWHSILRNGLVNASYTKLQLHGAAYGKGIYLSPISSISFGYSGKFLEKNKQKHLPSSIVCIAAKCVIFLLQCRPTQSRFLQSRNLNCVALCEVITSKDLQKHGNIWVCPISDHVCTRFFFVYEDGQVGDANINTQDVRIQKEILRVIGVQST
;
A
#
# COMPACT_ATOMS: atom_id res chain seq x y z
N MET A 1 -28.83 19.95 13.37
CA MET A 1 -27.69 20.73 12.85
C MET A 1 -26.59 19.77 12.47
N PRO A 2 -26.13 19.71 11.20
CA PRO A 2 -25.05 18.81 10.83
C PRO A 2 -23.71 19.38 11.31
N ILE A 3 -22.96 18.56 12.04
CA ILE A 3 -21.61 18.85 12.50
C ILE A 3 -20.69 18.66 11.29
N TYR A 4 -20.17 19.75 10.72
CA TYR A 4 -19.15 19.70 9.68
C TYR A 4 -17.84 19.21 10.31
N TYR A 5 -17.45 17.98 10.02
CA TYR A 5 -16.07 17.53 10.22
C TYR A 5 -15.19 18.26 9.19
N ASN A 6 -14.47 19.29 9.64
CA ASN A 6 -13.40 19.88 8.86
C ASN A 6 -12.22 18.90 8.83
N ASP A 7 -12.14 18.05 7.80
CA ASP A 7 -10.93 17.27 7.53
C ASP A 7 -9.81 18.24 7.07
N PRO A 8 -8.64 18.27 7.73
CA PRO A 8 -7.56 19.15 7.34
C PRO A 8 -6.99 18.73 5.97
N ALA A 9 -7.27 19.54 4.95
CA ALA A 9 -6.66 19.39 3.64
C ALA A 9 -5.17 19.82 3.71
N VAL A 10 -4.26 18.86 3.79
CA VAL A 10 -2.81 19.15 3.82
C VAL A 10 -2.32 19.59 2.44
N CYS A 11 -1.97 20.88 2.37
CA CYS A 11 -1.42 21.59 1.23
C CYS A 11 -0.01 21.07 0.84
N THR A 12 0.22 20.89 -0.46
CA THR A 12 1.49 20.36 -1.03
C THR A 12 2.48 21.44 -1.46
N ARG A 13 2.16 22.73 -1.23
CA ARG A 13 3.06 23.85 -1.58
C ARG A 13 4.24 23.89 -0.61
N GLU A 14 5.43 24.25 -1.11
CA GLU A 14 6.68 24.30 -0.33
C GLU A 14 6.55 25.12 0.97
N LEU A 15 5.79 26.23 0.94
CA LEU A 15 5.48 27.06 2.12
C LEU A 15 4.60 26.33 3.16
N CYS A 16 3.67 25.48 2.72
CA CYS A 16 2.82 24.69 3.62
C CYS A 16 3.62 23.57 4.29
N VAL A 17 4.54 22.94 3.55
CA VAL A 17 5.46 21.92 4.07
C VAL A 17 6.46 22.53 5.06
N PHE A 18 6.94 23.75 4.80
CA PHE A 18 7.77 24.52 5.74
C PHE A 18 7.01 24.86 7.02
N SER A 19 5.79 25.42 6.94
CA SER A 19 4.96 25.68 8.12
C SER A 19 4.60 24.41 8.89
N PHE A 20 4.40 23.28 8.21
CA PHE A 20 4.13 21.98 8.84
C PHE A 20 5.33 21.47 9.65
N ASN A 21 6.54 21.50 9.08
CA ASN A 21 7.75 20.96 9.72
C ASN A 21 8.39 21.92 10.75
N THR A 22 8.30 23.24 10.52
CA THR A 22 9.01 24.26 11.33
C THR A 22 8.14 24.86 12.44
N LEU A 23 6.82 24.99 12.21
CA LEU A 23 5.93 25.68 13.15
C LEU A 23 5.04 24.74 13.97
N GLY A 24 5.14 23.41 13.77
CA GLY A 24 4.39 22.43 14.57
C GLY A 24 2.87 22.57 14.49
N VAL A 25 2.35 23.25 13.46
CA VAL A 25 0.93 23.71 13.38
C VAL A 25 -0.07 22.55 13.33
N MET A 26 0.39 21.32 13.13
CA MET A 26 -0.39 20.10 13.32
C MET A 26 0.35 19.00 14.09
N SER A 27 1.39 19.31 14.88
CA SER A 27 2.08 18.28 15.68
C SER A 27 1.09 17.53 16.57
N GLY A 28 0.05 18.20 17.09
CA GLY A 28 -1.04 17.57 17.85
C GLY A 28 -1.98 16.67 17.03
N ALA A 29 -2.22 16.93 15.75
CA ALA A 29 -3.13 16.10 14.94
C ALA A 29 -2.44 14.90 14.27
N ALA A 30 -1.12 15.01 14.03
CA ALA A 30 -0.29 13.86 13.65
C ALA A 30 0.03 12.96 14.86
N GLU A 31 -0.05 13.49 16.08
CA GLU A 31 0.00 12.72 17.34
C GLU A 31 -1.28 11.87 17.57
N ASP A 32 -2.44 12.29 17.04
CA ASP A 32 -3.74 11.66 17.31
C ASP A 32 -4.16 10.52 16.35
N VAL A 33 -3.30 10.11 15.42
CA VAL A 33 -3.43 8.79 14.78
C VAL A 33 -2.26 7.94 15.24
N ALA A 34 -2.44 7.26 16.37
CA ALA A 34 -1.57 6.17 16.79
C ALA A 34 -1.56 5.07 15.72
N THR A 35 -0.77 5.29 14.67
CA THR A 35 -0.62 4.39 13.55
C THR A 35 0.07 3.16 14.11
N GLY A 36 -0.66 2.03 14.14
CA GLY A 36 -0.16 0.80 14.73
C GLY A 36 1.20 0.42 14.14
N ALA A 37 2.05 -0.16 14.98
CA ALA A 37 3.41 -0.55 14.62
C ALA A 37 3.46 -1.41 13.35
N GLU A 38 2.51 -2.32 13.18
CA GLU A 38 2.38 -3.16 11.98
C GLU A 38 2.14 -2.37 10.71
N VAL A 39 1.40 -1.25 10.81
CA VAL A 39 1.14 -0.36 9.68
C VAL A 39 2.40 0.42 9.32
N VAL A 40 3.15 0.89 10.32
CA VAL A 40 4.44 1.57 10.08
C VAL A 40 5.43 0.61 9.40
N ASP A 41 5.54 -0.63 9.90
CA ASP A 41 6.41 -1.66 9.30
C ASP A 41 6.02 -1.96 7.86
N LEU A 42 4.72 -2.05 7.58
CA LEU A 42 4.20 -2.23 6.23
C LEU A 42 4.56 -1.06 5.29
N LEU A 43 4.37 0.18 5.73
CA LEU A 43 4.67 1.37 4.93
C LEU A 43 6.18 1.48 4.63
N VAL A 44 7.04 1.17 5.61
CA VAL A 44 8.49 1.12 5.44
C VAL A 44 8.88 0.01 4.46
N ALA A 45 8.29 -1.18 4.57
CA ALA A 45 8.53 -2.29 3.65
C ALA A 45 8.16 -1.95 2.19
N MET A 46 7.03 -1.28 1.97
CA MET A 46 6.62 -0.84 0.64
C MET A 46 7.52 0.26 0.08
N CYS A 47 7.92 1.23 0.90
CA CYS A 47 8.89 2.25 0.49
C CYS A 47 10.20 1.59 0.04
N ARG A 48 10.70 0.64 0.84
CA ARG A 48 11.90 -0.13 0.51
C ARG A 48 11.77 -0.89 -0.80
N ALA A 49 10.70 -1.65 -0.98
CA ALA A 49 10.46 -2.39 -2.22
C ALA A 49 10.37 -1.46 -3.45
N ALA A 50 9.74 -0.30 -3.31
CA ALA A 50 9.65 0.69 -4.37
C ALA A 50 11.02 1.31 -4.73
N LEU A 51 11.92 1.53 -3.75
CA LEU A 51 13.28 2.03 -3.98
C LEU A 51 14.23 0.98 -4.56
N GLU A 52 14.05 -0.28 -4.21
CA GLU A 52 14.84 -1.41 -4.71
C GLU A 52 14.43 -1.79 -6.15
N SER A 53 13.23 -1.41 -6.60
CA SER A 53 12.76 -1.66 -7.96
C SER A 53 13.56 -0.90 -9.03
N ALA A 54 13.83 -1.55 -10.16
CA ALA A 54 14.38 -0.90 -11.35
C ALA A 54 13.46 0.21 -11.90
N ARG A 55 12.18 0.19 -11.54
CA ARG A 55 11.16 1.17 -11.97
C ARG A 55 10.98 2.32 -10.97
N LYS A 56 11.83 2.46 -9.94
CA LYS A 56 11.70 3.47 -8.87
C LYS A 56 11.50 4.91 -9.36
N SER A 57 12.10 5.27 -10.50
CA SER A 57 11.91 6.59 -11.12
C SER A 57 10.45 6.88 -11.54
N ILE A 58 9.68 5.81 -11.79
CA ILE A 58 8.29 5.85 -12.25
C ILE A 58 7.32 5.60 -11.08
N ILE A 59 7.62 4.63 -10.21
CA ILE A 59 6.65 4.13 -9.21
C ILE A 59 6.88 4.65 -7.79
N PHE A 60 8.06 5.22 -7.49
CA PHE A 60 8.30 5.87 -6.21
C PHE A 60 7.68 7.27 -6.21
N ASP A 61 6.35 7.30 -6.18
CA ASP A 61 5.53 8.49 -6.22
C ASP A 61 4.40 8.40 -5.18
N PRO A 62 4.25 9.39 -4.29
CA PRO A 62 5.05 10.61 -4.15
C PRO A 62 6.49 10.35 -3.72
N TYR A 63 7.39 11.24 -4.15
CA TYR A 63 8.75 11.36 -3.62
C TYR A 63 8.74 12.31 -2.39
N PRO A 64 9.55 12.03 -1.34
CA PRO A 64 9.56 12.84 -0.12
C PRO A 64 9.94 14.29 -0.35
N SER A 65 9.30 15.15 0.43
CA SER A 65 9.65 16.57 0.59
C SER A 65 10.02 16.79 2.05
N VAL A 66 11.32 16.67 2.36
CA VAL A 66 11.83 16.70 3.73
C VAL A 66 12.89 17.80 3.82
N VAL A 67 12.71 18.70 4.78
CA VAL A 67 13.63 19.81 5.08
C VAL A 67 14.93 19.25 5.63
N ASP A 68 16.06 19.85 5.26
CA ASP A 68 17.36 19.48 5.82
C ASP A 68 17.44 19.90 7.30
N PRO A 69 17.69 18.97 8.24
CA PRO A 69 17.86 19.30 9.66
C PRO A 69 18.99 20.28 9.96
N HIS A 70 19.99 20.38 9.08
CA HIS A 70 21.15 21.26 9.23
C HIS A 70 21.01 22.56 8.42
N ASP A 71 20.08 22.62 7.47
CA ASP A 71 19.78 23.81 6.68
C ASP A 71 18.26 23.96 6.44
N PRO A 72 17.54 24.70 7.31
CA PRO A 72 16.10 24.86 7.21
C PRO A 72 15.60 25.52 5.91
N LYS A 73 16.50 26.12 5.10
CA LYS A 73 16.15 26.76 3.83
C LYS A 73 16.20 25.80 2.65
N SER A 74 16.71 24.58 2.84
CA SER A 74 16.83 23.59 1.78
C SER A 74 16.08 22.30 2.10
N LEU A 75 15.77 21.56 1.04
CA LEU A 75 15.15 20.25 1.12
C LEU A 75 16.21 19.17 0.93
N ALA A 76 16.44 18.35 1.96
CA ALA A 76 17.29 17.17 1.86
C ALA A 76 16.69 16.11 0.93
N PHE A 77 15.36 15.99 0.92
CA PHE A 77 14.64 15.25 -0.12
C PHE A 77 13.74 16.20 -0.90
N ASN A 78 14.05 16.36 -2.18
CA ASN A 78 13.35 17.28 -3.08
C ASN A 78 12.75 16.52 -4.28
N PRO A 79 11.42 16.55 -4.50
CA PRO A 79 10.79 15.90 -5.64
C PRO A 79 11.28 16.38 -7.01
N LYS A 80 11.79 17.63 -7.10
CA LYS A 80 12.37 18.22 -8.31
C LYS A 80 13.81 17.77 -8.56
N LYS A 81 14.54 17.39 -7.51
CA LYS A 81 15.93 16.91 -7.56
C LYS A 81 16.06 15.63 -6.73
N ARG A 82 15.58 14.53 -7.31
CA ARG A 82 15.47 13.24 -6.62
C ARG A 82 16.86 12.60 -6.47
N SER A 83 17.22 12.20 -5.25
CA SER A 83 18.35 11.30 -4.99
C SER A 83 17.83 10.03 -4.35
N TYR A 84 17.84 8.93 -5.10
CA TYR A 84 17.36 7.64 -4.60
C TYR A 84 18.39 6.97 -3.70
N GLU A 85 19.68 7.21 -3.94
CA GLU A 85 20.80 6.66 -3.17
C GLU A 85 20.83 7.27 -1.76
N ARG A 86 20.62 8.58 -1.63
CA ARG A 86 20.53 9.25 -0.32
C ARG A 86 19.31 8.78 0.47
N LEU A 87 18.18 8.61 -0.23
CA LEU A 87 16.93 8.16 0.35
C LEU A 87 17.01 6.72 0.84
N GLN A 88 17.65 5.83 0.07
CA GLN A 88 17.92 4.45 0.48
C GLN A 88 18.77 4.40 1.76
N ARG A 89 19.85 5.19 1.83
CA ARG A 89 20.70 5.28 3.03
C ARG A 89 19.91 5.71 4.27
N ALA A 90 19.10 6.77 4.17
CA ALA A 90 18.25 7.20 5.28
C ALA A 90 17.24 6.12 5.70
N LEU A 91 16.67 5.40 4.74
CA LEU A 91 15.72 4.31 5.00
C LEU A 91 16.40 3.10 5.66
N ASP A 92 17.66 2.83 5.33
CA ASP A 92 18.47 1.77 5.96
C ASP A 92 18.84 2.08 7.41
N SER A 93 18.92 3.37 7.75
CA SER A 93 19.16 3.85 9.11
C SER A 93 17.90 3.93 9.99
N ILE A 94 16.72 3.59 9.45
CA ILE A 94 15.51 3.46 10.28
C ILE A 94 15.64 2.21 11.14
N THR A 95 15.74 2.42 12.45
CA THR A 95 15.74 1.39 13.50
C THR A 95 14.50 0.51 13.40
N SER A 96 14.55 -0.73 13.92
CA SER A 96 13.42 -1.65 13.78
C SER A 96 12.16 -1.12 14.46
N ILE A 97 11.00 -1.42 13.89
CA ILE A 97 9.73 -0.91 14.41
C ILE A 97 9.44 -1.39 15.83
N ARG A 98 9.86 -2.60 16.20
CA ARG A 98 9.66 -3.10 17.57
C ARG A 98 10.46 -2.32 18.59
N GLU A 99 11.71 -1.97 18.27
CA GLU A 99 12.55 -1.09 19.11
C GLU A 99 11.88 0.29 19.24
N ILE A 100 11.34 0.83 18.15
CA ILE A 100 10.60 2.10 18.15
C ILE A 100 9.37 2.05 19.08
N THR A 101 8.70 0.91 19.18
CA THR A 101 7.46 0.79 19.97
C THR A 101 7.68 0.50 21.45
N GLN A 102 8.83 -0.09 21.80
CA GLN A 102 9.13 -0.56 23.15
C GLN A 102 9.98 0.44 23.94
N GLY A 103 10.73 1.31 23.27
CA GLY A 103 11.57 2.32 23.92
C GLY A 103 10.87 3.67 24.10
N PRO A 104 11.40 4.55 24.99
CA PRO A 104 10.99 5.95 25.00
C PRO A 104 11.31 6.61 23.66
N TYR A 105 10.31 7.22 23.02
CA TYR A 105 10.44 7.82 21.69
C TYR A 105 11.62 8.79 21.55
N VAL A 106 11.89 9.57 22.60
CA VAL A 106 13.02 10.52 22.65
C VAL A 106 14.37 9.81 22.49
N GLU A 107 14.53 8.64 23.10
CA GLU A 107 15.78 7.87 23.03
C GLU A 107 15.93 7.21 21.65
N ILE A 108 14.85 6.64 21.12
CA ILE A 108 14.81 6.08 19.76
C ILE A 108 15.16 7.15 18.72
N LYS A 109 14.58 8.35 18.85
CA LYS A 109 14.89 9.47 17.96
C LYS A 109 16.38 9.82 18.02
N LYS A 110 16.96 9.94 19.22
CA LYS A 110 18.41 10.21 19.38
C LYS A 110 19.26 9.13 18.71
N GLN A 111 18.87 7.87 18.82
CA GLN A 111 19.56 6.76 18.17
C GLN A 111 19.46 6.85 16.65
N MET A 112 18.27 7.14 16.10
CA MET A 112 18.08 7.36 14.66
C MET A 112 18.91 8.54 14.15
N ASP A 113 18.86 9.69 14.83
CA ASP A 113 19.61 10.90 14.46
C ASP A 113 21.13 10.66 14.48
N LYS A 114 21.62 9.79 15.38
CA LYS A 114 23.03 9.40 15.45
C LYS A 114 23.46 8.54 14.26
N LEU A 115 22.56 7.70 13.72
CA LEU A 115 22.84 6.88 12.53
C LEU A 115 22.74 7.70 11.25
N ASP A 116 21.68 8.48 11.13
CA ASP A 116 21.43 9.38 10.00
C ASP A 116 20.39 10.45 10.41
N SER A 117 20.77 11.72 10.33
CA SER A 117 19.89 12.85 10.70
C SER A 117 18.61 12.93 9.86
N LEU A 118 18.52 12.25 8.71
CA LEU A 118 17.31 12.17 7.89
C LEU A 118 16.44 10.94 8.17
N ALA A 119 16.87 9.97 8.99
CA ALA A 119 16.10 8.76 9.25
C ALA A 119 14.76 9.07 9.93
N HIS A 120 14.79 9.90 10.98
CA HIS A 120 13.59 10.28 11.72
C HIS A 120 12.65 11.18 10.88
N PRO A 121 13.12 12.26 10.23
CA PRO A 121 12.29 13.05 9.31
C PRO A 121 11.68 12.22 8.17
N LEU A 122 12.42 11.25 7.62
CA LEU A 122 11.90 10.34 6.61
C LEU A 122 10.80 9.43 7.16
N LEU A 123 11.00 8.84 8.34
CA LEU A 123 9.98 8.01 8.99
C LEU A 123 8.69 8.81 9.24
N GLN A 124 8.82 10.03 9.74
CA GLN A 124 7.68 10.95 9.91
C GLN A 124 6.98 11.19 8.58
N TRP A 125 7.73 11.46 7.50
CA TRP A 125 7.15 11.62 6.17
C TRP A 125 6.41 10.36 5.70
N ILE A 126 6.99 9.17 5.86
CA ILE A 126 6.37 7.90 5.44
C ILE A 126 4.99 7.72 6.10
N ILE A 127 4.90 7.98 7.41
CA ILE A 127 3.68 7.86 8.22
C ILE A 127 2.67 8.94 7.84
N SER A 128 3.07 10.22 7.90
CA SER A 128 2.18 11.37 7.66
C SER A 128 1.66 11.48 6.21
N SER A 129 2.42 11.00 5.23
CA SER A 129 1.97 10.98 3.84
C SER A 129 0.98 9.82 3.56
N ASN A 130 0.72 8.93 4.52
CA ASN A 130 -0.26 7.86 4.36
C ASN A 130 -1.67 8.40 4.69
N ARG A 131 -2.40 8.82 3.65
CA ARG A 131 -3.75 9.38 3.80
C ARG A 131 -4.86 8.33 3.75
N SER A 132 -4.51 7.04 3.66
CA SER A 132 -5.52 5.97 3.52
C SER A 132 -6.10 5.48 4.86
N HIS A 133 -5.66 6.05 5.99
CA HIS A 133 -6.03 5.65 7.36
C HIS A 133 -6.10 4.12 7.49
N ILE A 134 -4.94 3.49 7.31
CA ILE A 134 -4.80 2.03 7.30
C ILE A 134 -4.83 1.55 8.75
N VAL A 135 -5.68 0.57 9.03
CA VAL A 135 -5.84 -0.02 10.36
C VAL A 135 -5.68 -1.53 10.28
N LYS A 136 -4.85 -2.09 11.16
CA LYS A 136 -4.73 -3.54 11.30
C LYS A 136 -6.03 -4.13 11.84
N LEU A 137 -6.56 -5.17 11.19
CA LEU A 137 -7.74 -5.87 11.71
C LEU A 137 -7.36 -6.76 12.90
N PRO A 138 -8.05 -6.63 14.05
CA PRO A 138 -7.89 -7.57 15.16
C PRO A 138 -8.38 -8.95 14.73
N SER A 139 -7.84 -10.01 15.34
CA SER A 139 -8.13 -11.40 14.97
C SER A 139 -9.62 -11.74 14.93
N SER A 140 -10.44 -11.12 15.80
CA SER A 140 -11.90 -11.29 15.84
C SER A 140 -12.64 -10.72 14.63
N ARG A 141 -12.03 -9.78 13.89
CA ARG A 141 -12.62 -9.10 12.71
C ARG A 141 -11.95 -9.47 11.39
N GLN A 142 -10.97 -10.38 11.41
CA GLN A 142 -10.31 -10.84 10.19
C GLN A 142 -11.28 -11.63 9.31
N LEU A 143 -11.11 -11.48 8.00
CA LEU A 143 -11.80 -12.27 6.99
C LEU A 143 -11.15 -13.65 6.98
N LYS A 144 -11.91 -14.67 7.38
CA LYS A 144 -11.36 -16.00 7.66
C LYS A 144 -10.83 -16.67 6.39
N PHE A 145 -11.46 -16.41 5.25
CA PHE A 145 -11.09 -16.98 3.96
C PHE A 145 -9.75 -16.44 3.38
N MET A 146 -9.17 -15.40 3.99
CA MET A 146 -7.90 -14.84 3.51
C MET A 146 -6.68 -15.50 4.12
N HIS A 147 -6.80 -16.25 5.22
CA HIS A 147 -5.72 -17.06 5.83
C HIS A 147 -4.37 -16.34 6.00
N THR A 148 -4.41 -15.04 6.31
CA THR A 148 -3.23 -14.29 6.76
C THR A 148 -3.58 -13.51 8.00
N SER A 149 -2.62 -13.42 8.93
CA SER A 149 -2.73 -12.54 10.09
C SER A 149 -2.54 -11.08 9.70
N HIS A 150 -1.96 -10.78 8.53
CA HIS A 150 -1.68 -9.43 8.03
C HIS A 150 -2.81 -8.89 7.17
N GLN A 151 -3.95 -8.64 7.81
CA GLN A 151 -5.12 -8.02 7.19
C GLN A 151 -5.30 -6.60 7.70
N PHE A 152 -5.48 -5.68 6.76
CA PHE A 152 -5.63 -4.26 7.03
C PHE A 152 -6.91 -3.75 6.38
N LEU A 153 -7.59 -2.84 7.06
CA LEU A 153 -8.75 -2.10 6.58
C LEU A 153 -8.29 -0.69 6.19
N LEU A 154 -8.70 -0.23 5.02
CA LEU A 154 -8.45 1.12 4.53
C LEU A 154 -9.73 1.93 4.74
N LEU A 155 -9.70 2.82 5.72
CA LEU A 155 -10.87 3.57 6.16
C LEU A 155 -11.18 4.76 5.27
N SER A 156 -10.18 5.28 4.56
CA SER A 156 -10.35 6.47 3.72
C SER A 156 -9.57 6.34 2.41
N SER A 157 -10.17 6.86 1.35
CA SER A 157 -9.43 7.40 0.21
C SER A 157 -9.29 8.91 0.42
N PRO A 158 -8.43 9.62 -0.34
CA PRO A 158 -8.41 11.09 -0.32
C PRO A 158 -9.85 11.66 -0.37
N PRO A 159 -10.25 12.62 0.50
CA PRO A 159 -11.66 12.97 0.72
C PRO A 159 -12.46 13.25 -0.56
N ALA A 160 -11.85 13.92 -1.53
CA ALA A 160 -12.46 14.20 -2.83
C ALA A 160 -12.77 12.92 -3.64
N LYS A 161 -11.87 11.92 -3.61
CA LYS A 161 -12.08 10.63 -4.30
C LYS A 161 -13.18 9.81 -3.61
N GLU A 162 -13.17 9.75 -2.28
CA GLU A 162 -14.21 9.05 -1.50
C GLU A 162 -15.60 9.69 -1.71
N ALA A 163 -15.68 11.03 -1.76
CA ALA A 163 -16.95 11.73 -2.04
C ALA A 163 -17.51 11.40 -3.43
N ARG A 164 -16.66 11.34 -4.46
CA ARG A 164 -17.05 10.93 -5.82
C ARG A 164 -17.49 9.46 -5.84
N PHE A 165 -16.74 8.57 -5.19
CA PHE A 165 -17.09 7.16 -5.06
C PHE A 165 -18.46 6.96 -4.40
N ARG A 166 -18.72 7.63 -3.27
CA ARG A 166 -20.01 7.56 -2.55
C ARG A 166 -21.18 8.03 -3.41
N THR A 167 -20.99 9.08 -4.20
CA THR A 167 -22.00 9.59 -5.13
C THR A 167 -22.31 8.55 -6.21
N ALA A 168 -21.28 8.00 -6.85
CA ALA A 168 -21.44 6.95 -7.86
C ALA A 168 -22.07 5.68 -7.30
N ARG A 169 -21.72 5.29 -6.06
CA ARG A 169 -22.28 4.12 -5.36
C ARG A 169 -23.77 4.27 -5.13
N LYS A 170 -24.26 5.46 -4.72
CA LYS A 170 -25.69 5.71 -4.56
C LYS A 170 -26.45 5.58 -5.87
N LEU A 171 -25.83 5.96 -6.99
CA LEU A 171 -26.47 5.95 -8.31
C LEU A 171 -26.46 4.58 -8.98
N HIS A 172 -25.36 3.83 -8.86
CA HIS A 172 -25.12 2.62 -9.66
C HIS A 172 -24.99 1.34 -8.83
N GLY A 173 -24.95 1.45 -7.50
CA GLY A 173 -24.56 0.34 -6.64
C GLY A 173 -23.05 0.06 -6.68
N SER A 174 -22.64 -0.92 -5.89
CA SER A 174 -21.27 -1.41 -5.85
C SER A 174 -21.21 -2.91 -5.58
N THR A 175 -20.09 -3.52 -5.93
CA THR A 175 -19.73 -4.91 -5.60
C THR A 175 -18.28 -4.97 -5.16
N PHE A 176 -17.79 -6.14 -4.74
CA PHE A 176 -16.39 -6.33 -4.37
C PHE A 176 -15.62 -7.11 -5.44
N ALA A 177 -14.35 -6.78 -5.63
CA ALA A 177 -13.43 -7.52 -6.49
C ALA A 177 -11.98 -7.37 -5.99
N PHE A 178 -11.16 -8.37 -6.25
CA PHE A 178 -9.75 -8.37 -5.92
C PHE A 178 -8.92 -7.63 -6.98
N HIS A 179 -7.83 -7.00 -6.51
CA HIS A 179 -6.78 -6.44 -7.33
C HIS A 179 -5.42 -6.89 -6.78
N GLY A 180 -4.59 -7.48 -7.65
CA GLY A 180 -3.24 -7.88 -7.30
C GLY A 180 -2.21 -6.94 -7.93
N SER A 181 -1.15 -6.64 -7.18
CA SER A 181 -0.01 -5.89 -7.70
C SER A 181 1.26 -6.27 -6.94
N HIS A 182 2.41 -6.17 -7.62
CA HIS A 182 3.72 -6.34 -6.99
C HIS A 182 3.91 -5.35 -5.82
N ILE A 183 4.58 -5.79 -4.74
CA ILE A 183 4.78 -4.99 -3.51
C ILE A 183 5.31 -3.56 -3.79
N GLU A 184 6.25 -3.43 -4.73
CA GLU A 184 6.87 -2.17 -5.13
C GLU A 184 5.89 -1.09 -5.63
N ASN A 185 4.71 -1.48 -6.15
CA ASN A 185 3.71 -0.52 -6.62
C ASN A 185 2.83 0.03 -5.50
N TRP A 186 2.77 -0.66 -4.35
CA TRP A 186 1.83 -0.31 -3.27
C TRP A 186 2.22 0.97 -2.52
N HIS A 187 3.49 1.38 -2.56
CA HIS A 187 3.89 2.72 -2.11
C HIS A 187 3.04 3.81 -2.78
N SER A 188 2.87 3.71 -4.10
CA SER A 188 2.06 4.67 -4.85
C SER A 188 0.57 4.41 -4.70
N ILE A 189 0.13 3.16 -4.82
CA ILE A 189 -1.29 2.80 -4.77
C ILE A 189 -1.93 3.20 -3.43
N LEU A 190 -1.23 3.05 -2.29
CA LEU A 190 -1.79 3.44 -0.99
C LEU A 190 -1.86 4.96 -0.78
N ARG A 191 -1.13 5.76 -1.56
CA ARG A 191 -1.11 7.23 -1.41
C ARG A 191 -1.98 7.91 -2.46
N ASN A 192 -1.98 7.40 -3.69
CA ASN A 192 -2.68 7.95 -4.84
C ASN A 192 -3.99 7.19 -5.18
N GLY A 193 -4.17 6.00 -4.62
CA GLY A 193 -5.21 5.05 -5.01
C GLY A 193 -4.87 4.29 -6.28
N LEU A 194 -5.72 3.32 -6.63
CA LEU A 194 -5.62 2.64 -7.92
C LEU A 194 -5.95 3.62 -9.06
N VAL A 195 -5.13 3.57 -10.10
CA VAL A 195 -5.23 4.42 -11.30
C VAL A 195 -5.28 3.57 -12.56
N ASN A 196 -5.94 4.09 -13.58
CA ASN A 196 -5.92 3.50 -14.91
C ASN A 196 -4.53 3.68 -15.55
N ALA A 197 -3.70 2.65 -15.45
CA ALA A 197 -2.33 2.66 -15.94
C ALA A 197 -2.19 2.29 -17.42
N SER A 198 -3.27 1.88 -18.09
CA SER A 198 -3.21 1.40 -19.47
C SER A 198 -2.68 2.47 -20.44
N TYR A 199 -1.73 2.08 -21.28
CA TYR A 199 -0.97 2.88 -22.24
C TYR A 199 -0.15 4.02 -21.62
N THR A 200 0.24 3.88 -20.36
CA THR A 200 1.14 4.80 -19.66
C THR A 200 2.44 4.11 -19.26
N LYS A 201 3.41 4.88 -18.76
CA LYS A 201 4.67 4.35 -18.18
C LYS A 201 4.45 3.44 -16.96
N LEU A 202 3.26 3.50 -16.34
CA LEU A 202 2.90 2.66 -15.20
C LEU A 202 2.41 1.26 -15.61
N GLN A 203 2.06 1.06 -16.89
CA GLN A 203 1.56 -0.23 -17.38
C GLN A 203 2.64 -1.31 -17.23
N LEU A 204 2.33 -2.36 -16.46
CA LEU A 204 3.19 -3.55 -16.31
C LEU A 204 2.69 -4.72 -17.16
N HIS A 205 1.37 -4.92 -17.19
CA HIS A 205 0.71 -5.97 -17.97
C HIS A 205 -0.08 -5.36 -19.12
N GLY A 206 -0.31 -6.13 -20.18
CA GLY A 206 -1.09 -5.68 -21.34
C GLY A 206 -2.53 -5.29 -20.99
N ALA A 207 -3.13 -4.46 -21.84
CA ALA A 207 -4.52 -4.02 -21.73
C ALA A 207 -5.44 -4.85 -22.66
N ALA A 208 -5.45 -6.18 -22.49
CA ALA A 208 -6.09 -7.12 -23.41
C ALA A 208 -7.61 -6.91 -23.56
N TYR A 209 -8.28 -6.45 -22.52
CA TYR A 209 -9.72 -6.15 -22.49
C TYR A 209 -9.99 -4.64 -22.43
N GLY A 210 -9.06 -3.83 -22.97
CA GLY A 210 -9.20 -2.38 -23.03
C GLY A 210 -8.60 -1.64 -21.84
N LYS A 211 -8.79 -0.32 -21.85
CA LYS A 211 -8.14 0.64 -20.96
C LYS A 211 -8.81 0.67 -19.59
N GLY A 212 -8.13 0.26 -18.52
CA GLY A 212 -8.70 0.35 -17.19
C GLY A 212 -7.89 -0.29 -16.08
N ILE A 213 -8.45 -0.23 -14.87
CA ILE A 213 -8.00 -0.97 -13.69
C ILE A 213 -8.56 -2.39 -13.81
N TYR A 214 -7.66 -3.37 -13.83
CA TYR A 214 -8.00 -4.78 -13.92
C TYR A 214 -8.30 -5.35 -12.54
N LEU A 215 -9.46 -6.01 -12.42
CA LEU A 215 -10.01 -6.56 -11.19
C LEU A 215 -10.54 -7.97 -11.48
N SER A 216 -10.72 -8.78 -10.44
CA SER A 216 -11.32 -10.10 -10.57
C SER A 216 -12.20 -10.41 -9.36
N PRO A 217 -13.40 -11.00 -9.53
CA PRO A 217 -14.13 -11.52 -8.38
C PRO A 217 -13.46 -12.76 -7.78
N ILE A 218 -12.56 -13.42 -8.53
CA ILE A 218 -11.82 -14.62 -8.11
C ILE A 218 -10.44 -14.23 -7.56
N SER A 219 -10.14 -14.64 -6.33
CA SER A 219 -8.89 -14.32 -5.62
C SER A 219 -7.63 -14.85 -6.34
N SER A 220 -7.62 -16.09 -6.82
CA SER A 220 -6.46 -16.71 -7.48
C SER A 220 -5.95 -15.94 -8.69
N ILE A 221 -6.86 -15.33 -9.47
CA ILE A 221 -6.48 -14.50 -10.60
C ILE A 221 -5.65 -13.31 -10.11
N SER A 222 -6.10 -12.59 -9.08
CA SER A 222 -5.37 -11.46 -8.50
C SER A 222 -4.07 -11.87 -7.81
N PHE A 223 -4.04 -13.03 -7.14
CA PHE A 223 -2.78 -13.57 -6.59
C PHE A 223 -1.70 -13.74 -7.67
N GLY A 224 -2.08 -14.18 -8.87
CA GLY A 224 -1.16 -14.29 -10.01
C GLY A 224 -0.50 -12.96 -10.44
N TYR A 225 -1.10 -11.81 -10.11
CA TYR A 225 -0.56 -10.47 -10.38
C TYR A 225 0.16 -9.82 -9.20
N SER A 226 0.29 -10.53 -8.07
CA SER A 226 0.77 -9.96 -6.79
C SER A 226 2.25 -10.22 -6.49
N GLY A 227 2.95 -10.96 -7.34
CA GLY A 227 4.36 -11.33 -7.14
C GLY A 227 4.65 -12.78 -7.52
N LYS A 228 5.81 -13.31 -7.10
CA LYS A 228 6.19 -14.70 -7.40
C LYS A 228 5.27 -15.67 -6.65
N PHE A 229 4.34 -16.24 -7.39
CA PHE A 229 3.64 -17.47 -7.01
C PHE A 229 4.63 -18.64 -7.14
N LEU A 230 5.12 -19.14 -6.00
CA LEU A 230 5.71 -20.47 -5.96
C LEU A 230 4.57 -21.43 -5.61
N GLU A 231 3.99 -22.05 -6.63
CA GLU A 231 3.06 -23.17 -6.45
C GLU A 231 3.83 -24.31 -5.77
N LYS A 232 3.80 -24.38 -4.42
CA LYS A 232 4.18 -25.60 -3.70
C LYS A 232 3.06 -26.61 -3.92
N ASN A 233 3.06 -27.27 -5.08
CA ASN A 233 2.46 -28.58 -5.38
C ASN A 233 2.01 -28.66 -6.85
N LYS A 234 2.93 -29.02 -7.76
CA LYS A 234 2.62 -29.96 -8.84
C LYS A 234 3.83 -30.85 -9.09
N GLN A 235 3.69 -32.13 -8.77
CA GLN A 235 4.53 -33.17 -9.34
C GLN A 235 4.45 -33.08 -10.87
N LYS A 236 5.63 -33.10 -11.49
CA LYS A 236 5.98 -33.26 -12.90
C LYS A 236 4.81 -33.57 -13.86
N HIS A 237 4.59 -32.69 -14.83
CA HIS A 237 4.63 -33.00 -16.27
C HIS A 237 4.58 -31.68 -17.09
N LEU A 238 5.57 -31.48 -17.97
CA LEU A 238 5.67 -30.39 -18.99
C LEU A 238 5.07 -30.92 -20.33
N PRO A 239 4.72 -30.09 -21.36
CA PRO A 239 5.66 -29.21 -22.09
C PRO A 239 5.15 -27.78 -22.48
N SER A 240 6.14 -26.87 -22.58
CA SER A 240 6.36 -25.85 -23.65
C SER A 240 5.38 -24.68 -23.87
N SER A 241 5.77 -23.47 -23.42
CA SER A 241 6.01 -22.28 -24.28
C SER A 241 5.98 -20.91 -23.57
N ILE A 242 6.56 -20.73 -22.37
CA ILE A 242 7.03 -19.39 -21.92
C ILE A 242 8.33 -19.57 -21.13
N VAL A 243 9.46 -19.47 -21.83
CA VAL A 243 10.79 -19.31 -21.25
C VAL A 243 11.17 -17.83 -21.37
N CYS A 244 12.03 -17.38 -20.45
CA CYS A 244 12.63 -16.04 -20.25
C CYS A 244 11.90 -15.30 -19.13
N ILE A 245 12.44 -15.05 -17.93
CA ILE A 245 13.83 -14.76 -17.55
C ILE A 245 14.03 -15.25 -16.10
N ALA A 246 14.85 -16.29 -15.88
CA ALA A 246 15.20 -16.76 -14.54
C ALA A 246 16.65 -17.24 -14.49
N ALA A 247 17.60 -16.32 -14.63
CA ALA A 247 19.00 -16.57 -14.30
C ALA A 247 19.68 -15.25 -13.95
N LYS A 248 19.60 -14.85 -12.67
CA LYS A 248 20.46 -13.83 -12.02
C LYS A 248 20.20 -13.64 -10.52
N CYS A 249 19.10 -14.16 -9.97
CA CYS A 249 18.68 -13.85 -8.58
C CYS A 249 19.14 -14.88 -7.51
N VAL A 250 20.10 -15.76 -7.80
CA VAL A 250 20.58 -16.77 -6.83
C VAL A 250 21.73 -16.25 -5.96
N ILE A 251 22.41 -15.17 -6.36
CA ILE A 251 23.60 -14.68 -5.65
C ILE A 251 23.27 -13.70 -4.50
N PHE A 252 22.05 -13.15 -4.40
CA PHE A 252 21.72 -12.14 -3.37
C PHE A 252 21.11 -12.72 -2.07
N LEU A 253 20.83 -14.03 -2.00
CA LEU A 253 20.15 -14.64 -0.85
C LEU A 253 21.06 -14.90 0.38
N LEU A 254 22.36 -14.59 0.31
CA LEU A 254 23.34 -14.98 1.35
C LEU A 254 23.76 -13.87 2.33
N GLN A 255 23.09 -12.71 2.40
CA GLN A 255 23.48 -11.65 3.35
C GLN A 255 22.29 -10.96 4.07
N CYS A 256 21.36 -11.71 4.62
CA CYS A 256 20.43 -11.15 5.60
C CYS A 256 20.41 -12.01 6.87
N ARG A 257 21.03 -11.51 7.94
CA ARG A 257 20.82 -12.06 9.29
C ARG A 257 19.32 -11.96 9.61
N PRO A 258 18.70 -12.99 10.21
CA PRO A 258 17.29 -12.92 10.60
C PRO A 258 17.14 -11.88 11.71
N THR A 259 16.64 -10.69 11.37
CA THR A 259 16.27 -9.67 12.36
C THR A 259 14.93 -10.07 12.96
N GLN A 260 14.94 -10.66 14.16
CA GLN A 260 13.73 -11.02 14.93
C GLN A 260 12.88 -9.81 15.36
N SER A 261 13.21 -8.60 14.92
CA SER A 261 12.68 -7.33 15.43
C SER A 261 11.60 -6.66 14.55
N ARG A 262 11.06 -7.33 13.52
CA ARG A 262 10.01 -6.79 12.63
C ARG A 262 8.69 -7.55 12.72
N PHE A 263 7.57 -6.90 12.41
CA PHE A 263 6.27 -7.57 12.33
C PHE A 263 6.17 -8.40 11.05
N LEU A 264 6.68 -7.86 9.94
CA LEU A 264 6.94 -8.58 8.71
C LEU A 264 8.32 -9.25 8.80
N GLN A 265 8.33 -10.57 8.87
CA GLN A 265 9.54 -11.37 9.04
C GLN A 265 10.33 -11.44 7.72
N SER A 266 9.64 -11.61 6.60
CA SER A 266 10.21 -11.77 5.28
C SER A 266 10.31 -10.46 4.51
N ARG A 267 11.24 -10.42 3.54
CA ARG A 267 11.27 -9.41 2.48
C ARG A 267 10.48 -9.84 1.24
N ASN A 268 10.15 -11.13 1.13
CA ASN A 268 9.36 -11.67 0.04
C ASN A 268 7.88 -11.60 0.39
N LEU A 269 7.24 -10.51 -0.01
CA LEU A 269 5.87 -10.19 0.33
C LEU A 269 4.99 -10.19 -0.91
N ASN A 270 3.84 -10.86 -0.82
CA ASN A 270 2.78 -10.81 -1.81
C ASN A 270 1.60 -10.01 -1.25
N CYS A 271 1.05 -9.12 -2.07
CA CYS A 271 0.06 -8.16 -1.62
C CYS A 271 -1.17 -8.16 -2.53
N VAL A 272 -2.35 -8.34 -1.94
CA VAL A 272 -3.65 -8.29 -2.64
C VAL A 272 -4.55 -7.27 -1.96
N ALA A 273 -5.24 -6.47 -2.76
CA ALA A 273 -6.33 -5.63 -2.30
C ALA A 273 -7.68 -6.28 -2.59
N LEU A 274 -8.63 -6.09 -1.68
CA LEU A 274 -10.06 -6.24 -1.97
C LEU A 274 -10.66 -4.85 -2.09
N CYS A 275 -11.19 -4.57 -3.28
CA CYS A 275 -11.73 -3.29 -3.68
C CYS A 275 -13.25 -3.34 -3.71
N GLU A 276 -13.88 -2.24 -3.34
CA GLU A 276 -15.27 -1.93 -3.67
C GLU A 276 -15.28 -1.23 -5.04
N VAL A 277 -16.13 -1.71 -5.95
CA VAL A 277 -16.16 -1.31 -7.36
C VAL A 277 -17.58 -0.93 -7.74
N ILE A 278 -17.73 0.24 -8.36
CA ILE A 278 -19.03 0.74 -8.84
C ILE A 278 -19.55 -0.12 -10.00
N THR A 279 -20.82 -0.53 -9.93
CA THR A 279 -21.49 -1.37 -10.93
C THR A 279 -22.16 -0.56 -12.05
N SER A 280 -21.53 0.55 -12.46
CA SER A 280 -21.96 1.39 -13.58
C SER A 280 -21.80 0.66 -14.92
N LYS A 281 -22.43 1.16 -15.99
CA LYS A 281 -22.28 0.66 -17.36
C LYS A 281 -20.82 0.63 -17.87
N ASP A 282 -19.94 1.46 -17.29
CA ASP A 282 -18.53 1.53 -17.67
C ASP A 282 -17.69 0.36 -17.12
N LEU A 283 -18.22 -0.40 -16.14
CA LEU A 283 -17.53 -1.59 -15.64
C LEU A 283 -17.68 -2.74 -16.64
N GLN A 284 -16.61 -3.02 -17.37
CA GLN A 284 -16.59 -4.08 -18.37
C GLN A 284 -16.28 -5.42 -17.69
N LYS A 285 -17.09 -6.45 -17.95
CA LYS A 285 -16.92 -7.79 -17.36
C LYS A 285 -16.66 -8.81 -18.47
N HIS A 286 -15.45 -9.36 -18.51
CA HIS A 286 -15.02 -10.42 -19.42
C HIS A 286 -14.85 -11.71 -18.63
N GLY A 287 -15.96 -12.36 -18.30
CA GLY A 287 -15.99 -13.49 -17.37
C GLY A 287 -15.49 -13.08 -15.98
N ASN A 288 -14.37 -13.67 -15.56
CA ASN A 288 -13.73 -13.39 -14.26
C ASN A 288 -12.70 -12.26 -14.30
N ILE A 289 -12.54 -11.56 -15.43
CA ILE A 289 -11.66 -10.41 -15.54
C ILE A 289 -12.51 -9.18 -15.81
N TRP A 290 -12.41 -8.20 -14.92
CA TRP A 290 -13.18 -6.97 -15.00
C TRP A 290 -12.25 -5.79 -15.24
N VAL A 291 -12.70 -4.84 -16.05
CA VAL A 291 -11.94 -3.64 -16.40
C VAL A 291 -12.76 -2.42 -16.05
N CYS A 292 -12.24 -1.62 -15.12
CA CYS A 292 -12.85 -0.36 -14.69
C CYS A 292 -12.04 0.82 -15.25
N PRO A 293 -12.53 1.55 -16.26
CA PRO A 293 -11.80 2.65 -16.88
C PRO A 293 -11.68 3.89 -15.97
N ILE A 294 -12.66 4.09 -15.08
CA ILE A 294 -12.79 5.27 -14.21
C ILE A 294 -12.16 4.97 -12.85
N SER A 295 -11.05 5.63 -12.53
CA SER A 295 -10.32 5.38 -11.28
C SER A 295 -11.08 5.77 -10.01
N ASP A 296 -12.02 6.69 -10.11
CA ASP A 296 -12.91 7.06 -8.99
C ASP A 296 -14.02 6.03 -8.73
N HIS A 297 -14.19 5.03 -9.61
CA HIS A 297 -15.14 3.93 -9.43
C HIS A 297 -14.53 2.71 -8.72
N VAL A 298 -13.28 2.81 -8.29
CA VAL A 298 -12.57 1.75 -7.56
C VAL A 298 -12.02 2.32 -6.26
N CYS A 299 -12.42 1.71 -5.15
CA CYS A 299 -11.89 2.04 -3.83
C CYS A 299 -11.33 0.79 -3.15
N THR A 300 -10.06 0.83 -2.75
CA THR A 300 -9.48 -0.23 -1.92
C THR A 300 -10.12 -0.19 -0.54
N ARG A 301 -10.64 -1.32 -0.05
CA ARG A 301 -11.23 -1.43 1.29
C ARG A 301 -10.40 -2.31 2.21
N PHE A 302 -9.85 -3.41 1.70
CA PHE A 302 -8.95 -4.25 2.47
C PHE A 302 -7.64 -4.44 1.74
N PHE A 303 -6.61 -4.69 2.53
CA PHE A 303 -5.28 -4.98 2.07
C PHE A 303 -4.72 -6.17 2.84
N PHE A 304 -4.22 -7.16 2.10
CA PHE A 304 -3.73 -8.43 2.64
C PHE A 304 -2.28 -8.62 2.25
N VAL A 305 -1.47 -9.00 3.23
CA VAL A 305 -0.04 -9.26 3.05
C VAL A 305 0.25 -10.71 3.37
N TYR A 306 1.04 -11.34 2.52
CA TYR A 306 1.49 -12.73 2.68
C TYR A 306 3.00 -12.78 2.60
N GLU A 307 3.59 -13.68 3.39
CA GLU A 307 5.04 -13.84 3.47
C GLU A 307 5.45 -15.16 2.80
N ASP A 308 6.61 -15.17 2.14
CA ASP A 308 7.28 -16.38 1.66
C ASP A 308 6.44 -17.30 0.76
N GLY A 309 5.65 -16.69 -0.13
CA GLY A 309 4.83 -17.41 -1.10
C GLY A 309 3.54 -18.00 -0.52
N GLN A 310 3.19 -17.70 0.73
CA GLN A 310 1.86 -17.96 1.25
C GLN A 310 0.80 -17.22 0.42
N VAL A 311 -0.40 -17.79 0.33
CA VAL A 311 -1.57 -17.19 -0.32
C VAL A 311 -2.82 -17.57 0.48
N GLY A 312 -3.88 -16.78 0.33
CA GLY A 312 -5.19 -17.12 0.85
C GLY A 312 -5.86 -18.21 0.03
N ASP A 313 -7.14 -18.47 0.31
CA ASP A 313 -7.91 -19.45 -0.47
C ASP A 313 -7.95 -19.05 -1.96
N ALA A 314 -7.56 -19.99 -2.82
CA ALA A 314 -7.47 -19.76 -4.27
C ALA A 314 -8.84 -19.65 -4.97
N ASN A 315 -9.90 -20.12 -4.33
CA ASN A 315 -11.24 -20.25 -4.92
C ASN A 315 -12.26 -19.26 -4.35
N ILE A 316 -11.80 -18.16 -3.74
CA ILE A 316 -12.72 -17.16 -3.20
C ILE A 316 -13.33 -16.37 -4.34
N ASN A 317 -14.66 -16.39 -4.39
CA ASN A 317 -15.46 -15.60 -5.30
C ASN A 317 -16.21 -14.51 -4.52
N THR A 318 -15.88 -13.25 -4.76
CA THR A 318 -16.55 -12.11 -4.11
C THR A 318 -18.02 -11.94 -4.51
N GLN A 319 -18.50 -12.66 -5.52
CA GLN A 319 -19.91 -12.68 -5.90
C GLN A 319 -20.71 -13.74 -5.13
N ASP A 320 -20.03 -14.59 -4.34
CA ASP A 320 -20.69 -15.59 -3.52
C ASP A 320 -21.32 -14.90 -2.29
N VAL A 321 -22.61 -15.16 -2.03
CA VAL A 321 -23.41 -14.40 -1.03
C VAL A 321 -22.81 -14.51 0.37
N ARG A 322 -22.23 -15.67 0.71
CA ARG A 322 -21.56 -15.91 2.00
C ARG A 322 -20.34 -15.00 2.18
N ILE A 323 -19.52 -14.88 1.13
CA ILE A 323 -18.32 -14.04 1.10
C ILE A 323 -18.72 -12.56 1.22
N GLN A 324 -19.73 -12.13 0.47
CA GLN A 324 -20.23 -10.74 0.55
C GLN A 324 -20.74 -10.39 1.95
N LYS A 325 -21.52 -11.28 2.59
CA LYS A 325 -22.00 -11.08 3.96
C LYS A 325 -20.84 -10.94 4.94
N GLU A 326 -19.78 -11.74 4.79
CA GLU A 326 -18.61 -11.65 5.65
C GLU A 326 -17.85 -10.32 5.47
N ILE A 327 -17.63 -9.89 4.22
CA ILE A 327 -17.01 -8.60 3.90
C ILE A 327 -17.82 -7.44 4.49
N LEU A 328 -19.13 -7.42 4.24
CA LEU A 328 -20.03 -6.38 4.72
C LEU A 328 -20.14 -6.35 6.24
N ARG A 329 -20.11 -7.51 6.91
CA ARG A 329 -20.05 -7.57 8.38
C ARG A 329 -18.81 -6.85 8.92
N VAL A 330 -17.65 -7.02 8.28
CA VAL A 330 -16.43 -6.37 8.73
C VAL A 330 -16.46 -4.86 8.46
N ILE A 331 -17.02 -4.40 7.34
CA ILE A 331 -17.15 -2.97 7.03
C ILE A 331 -18.24 -2.29 7.89
N GLY A 332 -19.41 -2.91 8.03
CA GLY A 332 -20.64 -2.29 8.54
C GLY A 332 -20.67 -2.02 10.04
N VAL A 333 -19.92 -2.76 10.85
CA VAL A 333 -19.85 -2.60 12.33
C VAL A 333 -19.20 -1.28 12.78
N GLN A 334 -18.66 -0.47 11.86
CA GLN A 334 -18.15 0.87 12.17
C GLN A 334 -19.14 2.01 11.87
N SER A 335 -20.36 1.69 11.44
CA SER A 335 -21.39 2.69 11.12
C SER A 335 -22.33 2.99 12.30
N THR A 336 -22.00 2.53 13.51
CA THR A 336 -22.78 2.71 14.74
C THR A 336 -22.00 3.48 15.77
#